data_AF-A0A2T5CCJ8-F1
#
_entry.id   AF-A0A2T5CCJ8-F1
#
_cell.length_a   1.000
_cell.length_b   1.000
_cell.length_c   1.000
_cell.angle_alpha   90.00
_cell.angle_beta   90.00
_cell.angle_gamma   90.00
#
_symmetry.space_group_name_H-M   'P 1'
#
loop_
_entity.id
_entity.type
_entity.pdbx_description
1 polymer ?
#
loop_
_entity_poly.entity_id
_entity_poly.type
_entity_poly.pdbx_seq_one_letter_code
_entity_poly.pdbx_strand_id
1 'polypeptide(L)'
;MFQLTMMGGMMTGFPDVCLTPTPVGPIPIPYPNISTGVTTNPATTALTVLTDCMPSHNQMSEVIISNGDNPGVNLGVASGMVMGPSEFILGSLTVLKQGMPAQRLTSMTGHNGLSMNCPGVCLAPSQVTVMVMG
;
A
#
# COMPACT_ATOMS: atom_id res chain seq x y z
N MET A 1 -5.91 -16.29 1.06
CA MET A 1 -6.35 -15.04 0.39
C MET A 1 -5.66 -14.89 -0.95
N PHE A 2 -6.26 -14.19 -1.92
CA PHE A 2 -5.70 -14.07 -3.28
C PHE A 2 -4.33 -13.39 -3.30
N GLN A 3 -3.36 -13.96 -4.03
CA GLN A 3 -2.03 -13.36 -4.23
C GLN A 3 -2.15 -11.97 -4.87
N LEU A 4 -1.43 -10.98 -4.36
CA LEU A 4 -1.36 -9.66 -4.97
C LEU A 4 -0.28 -9.61 -6.06
N THR A 5 -0.52 -8.82 -7.09
CA THR A 5 0.32 -8.66 -8.28
C THR A 5 0.20 -7.23 -8.79
N MET A 6 1.11 -6.84 -9.70
CA MET A 6 1.06 -5.53 -10.35
C MET A 6 -0.15 -5.33 -11.30
N MET A 7 -1.00 -6.34 -11.50
CA MET A 7 -2.15 -6.25 -12.41
C MET A 7 -3.25 -5.30 -11.90
N GLY A 8 -3.32 -5.10 -10.58
CA GLY A 8 -4.43 -4.43 -9.93
C GLY A 8 -4.28 -4.46 -8.43
N GLY A 9 -5.39 -4.62 -7.72
CA GLY A 9 -5.43 -4.61 -6.27
C GLY A 9 -5.40 -3.19 -5.71
N MET A 10 -6.04 -3.03 -4.56
CA MET A 10 -6.25 -1.74 -3.93
C MET A 10 -5.98 -1.86 -2.44
N MET A 11 -5.10 -0.98 -1.97
CA MET A 11 -4.76 -0.79 -0.59
C MET A 11 -5.48 0.44 -0.10
N THR A 12 -6.30 0.27 0.92
CA THR A 12 -7.10 1.34 1.50
C THR A 12 -6.63 1.57 2.92
N GLY A 13 -6.25 2.80 3.21
CA GLY A 13 -5.85 3.27 4.52
C GLY A 13 -6.81 4.30 5.08
N PHE A 14 -7.02 4.23 6.39
CA PHE A 14 -7.72 5.23 7.17
C PHE A 14 -7.43 5.03 8.67
N PRO A 15 -7.30 6.10 9.48
CA PRO A 15 -7.27 7.50 9.09
C PRO A 15 -5.88 7.96 8.63
N ASP A 16 -5.83 8.77 7.58
CA ASP A 16 -4.64 9.52 7.16
C ASP A 16 -4.71 10.94 7.69
N VAL A 17 -4.08 11.22 8.83
CA VAL A 17 -4.21 12.51 9.48
C VAL A 17 -3.21 13.50 8.89
N CYS A 18 -3.70 14.47 8.13
CA CYS A 18 -2.88 15.49 7.49
C CYS A 18 -3.25 16.90 7.96
N LEU A 19 -2.25 17.79 7.99
CA LEU A 19 -2.46 19.19 8.32
C LEU A 19 -3.16 19.90 7.14
N THR A 20 -4.40 20.32 7.37
CA THR A 20 -5.23 20.96 6.34
C THR A 20 -5.32 22.45 6.59
N PRO A 21 -5.06 23.31 5.58
CA PRO A 21 -5.17 24.76 5.74
C PRO A 21 -6.59 25.19 6.14
N THR A 22 -6.68 26.05 7.13
CA THR A 22 -7.91 26.76 7.51
C THR A 22 -7.60 28.24 7.80
N PRO A 23 -8.61 29.14 7.87
CA PRO A 23 -8.38 30.55 8.19
C PRO A 23 -7.67 30.80 9.54
N VAL A 24 -7.70 29.84 10.47
CA VAL A 24 -7.06 29.94 11.80
C VAL A 24 -5.73 29.18 11.90
N GLY A 25 -5.23 28.66 10.78
CA GLY A 25 -4.01 27.85 10.69
C GLY A 25 -4.29 26.39 10.31
N PRO A 26 -3.25 25.59 10.05
CA PRO A 26 -3.42 24.18 9.70
C PRO A 26 -3.98 23.38 10.89
N ILE A 27 -5.01 22.57 10.64
CA ILE A 27 -5.57 21.64 11.65
C ILE A 27 -5.43 20.19 11.18
N PRO A 28 -5.26 19.21 12.10
CA PRO A 28 -5.25 17.80 11.73
C PRO A 28 -6.65 17.35 11.26
N ILE A 29 -6.75 16.82 10.04
CA ILE A 29 -7.99 16.24 9.49
C ILE A 29 -7.71 14.81 9.00
N PRO A 30 -8.55 13.82 9.35
CA PRO A 30 -8.42 12.46 8.83
C PRO A 30 -8.97 12.35 7.41
N TYR A 31 -8.16 11.78 6.50
CA TYR A 31 -8.52 11.48 5.12
C TYR A 31 -8.48 9.98 4.83
N PRO A 32 -9.21 9.50 3.82
CA PRO A 32 -8.91 8.22 3.20
C PRO A 32 -7.59 8.32 2.42
N ASN A 33 -6.83 7.24 2.38
CA ASN A 33 -5.65 7.13 1.53
C ASN A 33 -5.69 5.80 0.77
N ILE A 34 -5.48 5.85 -0.54
CA ILE A 34 -5.59 4.74 -1.45
C ILE A 34 -4.33 4.62 -2.28
N SER A 35 -3.79 3.41 -2.38
CA SER A 35 -2.77 3.06 -3.36
C SER A 35 -3.17 1.80 -4.12
N THR A 36 -2.58 1.61 -5.30
CA THR A 36 -2.93 0.49 -6.19
C THR A 36 -1.69 -0.29 -6.57
N GLY A 37 -1.80 -1.61 -6.71
CA GLY A 37 -0.66 -2.46 -7.10
C GLY A 37 -0.09 -2.12 -8.48
N VAL A 38 -0.88 -1.47 -9.34
CA VAL A 38 -0.49 -1.04 -10.69
C VAL A 38 0.66 -0.03 -10.66
N THR A 39 0.73 0.81 -9.62
CA THR A 39 1.76 1.84 -9.45
C THR A 39 2.94 1.37 -8.59
N THR A 40 3.11 0.06 -8.43
CA THR A 40 4.26 -0.51 -7.72
C THR A 40 5.53 -0.35 -8.52
N ASN A 41 6.64 -0.03 -7.84
CA ASN A 41 7.95 -0.11 -8.45
C ASN A 41 8.24 -1.56 -8.88
N PRO A 42 8.37 -1.88 -10.19
CA PRO A 42 8.59 -3.25 -10.63
C PRO A 42 9.83 -3.89 -9.99
N ALA A 43 10.88 -3.10 -9.77
CA ALA A 43 12.15 -3.58 -9.21
C ALA A 43 12.03 -4.10 -7.77
N THR A 44 10.96 -3.76 -7.05
CA THR A 44 10.73 -4.20 -5.67
C THR A 44 9.74 -5.37 -5.57
N THR A 45 9.25 -5.86 -6.71
CA THR A 45 8.35 -7.03 -6.77
C THR A 45 9.11 -8.33 -7.00
N ALA A 46 8.41 -9.47 -6.89
CA ALA A 46 8.95 -10.76 -7.25
C ALA A 46 9.04 -10.94 -8.78
N LEU A 47 9.98 -10.25 -9.44
CA LEU A 47 10.05 -10.11 -10.90
C LEU A 47 10.11 -11.43 -11.68
N THR A 48 10.69 -12.49 -11.10
CA THR A 48 10.78 -13.81 -11.75
C THR A 48 9.64 -14.75 -11.37
N VAL A 49 8.74 -14.33 -10.47
CA VAL A 49 7.61 -15.16 -10.02
C VAL A 49 6.31 -14.48 -10.41
N LEU A 50 5.77 -14.92 -11.54
CA LEU A 50 4.56 -14.36 -12.12
C LEU A 50 3.31 -15.06 -11.59
N THR A 51 2.24 -14.29 -11.41
CA THR A 51 0.87 -14.78 -11.18
C THR A 51 -0.02 -14.03 -12.18
N ASP A 52 -0.79 -14.76 -12.99
CA ASP A 52 -1.53 -14.20 -14.14
C ASP A 52 -0.65 -13.31 -15.05
N CYS A 53 0.54 -13.82 -15.38
CA CYS A 53 1.54 -13.13 -16.21
C CYS A 53 2.04 -11.78 -15.66
N MET A 54 1.75 -11.44 -14.40
CA MET A 54 2.20 -10.21 -13.76
C MET A 54 3.12 -10.51 -12.57
N PRO A 55 4.14 -9.67 -12.30
CA PRO A 55 5.01 -9.83 -11.13
C PRO A 55 4.20 -9.90 -9.84
N SER A 56 4.51 -10.90 -9.01
CA SER A 56 3.83 -11.11 -7.73
C SER A 56 4.36 -10.13 -6.69
N HIS A 57 3.49 -9.56 -5.86
CA HIS A 57 3.91 -8.78 -4.70
C HIS A 57 4.45 -9.67 -3.58
N ASN A 58 5.51 -9.20 -2.96
CA ASN A 58 6.10 -9.75 -1.74
C ASN A 58 6.39 -8.58 -0.76
N GLN A 59 6.96 -8.89 0.41
CA GLN A 59 7.20 -7.91 1.47
C GLN A 59 8.08 -6.72 1.05
N MET A 60 8.89 -6.85 0.01
CA MET A 60 9.73 -5.77 -0.50
C MET A 60 8.97 -4.81 -1.41
N SER A 61 7.79 -5.20 -1.89
CA SER A 61 7.04 -4.41 -2.86
C SER A 61 6.64 -3.05 -2.29
N GLU A 62 6.85 -2.00 -3.09
CA GLU A 62 6.60 -0.62 -2.71
C GLU A 62 5.75 0.05 -3.78
N VAL A 63 4.57 0.53 -3.39
CA VAL A 63 3.75 1.36 -4.26
C VAL A 63 4.26 2.78 -4.22
N ILE A 64 4.60 3.34 -5.38
CA ILE A 64 5.34 4.60 -5.47
C ILE A 64 4.50 5.80 -4.98
N ILE A 65 3.18 5.71 -5.12
CA ILE A 65 2.28 6.83 -4.86
C ILE A 65 0.95 6.37 -4.27
N SER A 66 0.40 7.20 -3.41
CA SER A 66 -0.90 7.03 -2.78
C SER A 66 -1.73 8.32 -2.91
N ASN A 67 -3.05 8.26 -2.74
CA ASN A 67 -3.96 9.38 -3.05
C ASN A 67 -5.18 9.41 -2.11
N GLY A 68 -5.85 10.56 -2.02
CA GLY A 68 -7.08 10.74 -1.24
C GLY A 68 -6.93 11.73 -0.07
N ASP A 69 -5.70 11.96 0.35
CA ASP A 69 -5.24 12.89 1.40
C ASP A 69 -4.72 14.22 0.84
N ASN A 70 -4.85 14.43 -0.48
CA ASN A 70 -4.40 15.64 -1.20
C ASN A 70 -4.85 16.99 -0.60
N PRO A 71 -6.03 17.12 0.04
CA PRO A 71 -6.41 18.38 0.71
C PRO A 71 -5.52 18.71 1.92
N GLY A 72 -4.81 17.74 2.48
CA GLY A 72 -3.84 17.90 3.55
C GLY A 72 -2.52 18.54 3.11
N VAL A 73 -2.57 19.70 2.45
CA VAL A 73 -1.42 20.35 1.78
C VAL A 73 -0.20 20.53 2.69
N ASN A 74 -0.41 20.65 4.02
CA ASN A 74 0.67 20.79 4.99
C ASN A 74 1.22 19.45 5.52
N LEU A 75 1.01 18.37 4.75
CA LEU A 75 1.59 17.04 4.93
C LEU A 75 1.02 16.24 6.12
N GLY A 76 1.33 14.95 6.14
CA GLY A 76 0.94 14.02 7.21
C GLY A 76 1.58 14.37 8.55
N VAL A 77 0.82 14.24 9.65
CA VAL A 77 1.28 14.61 11.00
C VAL A 77 2.43 13.73 11.51
N ALA A 78 2.51 12.47 11.07
CA ALA A 78 3.54 11.52 11.48
C ALA A 78 4.60 11.31 10.39
N SER A 79 4.22 11.31 9.11
CA SER A 79 5.16 11.09 8.01
C SER A 79 5.85 12.34 7.49
N GLY A 80 5.22 13.51 7.62
CA GLY A 80 5.62 14.69 6.85
C GLY A 80 5.50 14.48 5.34
N MET A 81 4.63 13.57 4.89
CA MET A 81 4.38 13.27 3.47
C MET A 81 2.89 13.27 3.17
N VAL A 82 2.56 13.61 1.93
CA VAL A 82 1.25 13.42 1.27
C VAL A 82 1.56 12.91 -0.13
N MET A 83 0.72 12.04 -0.66
CA MET A 83 1.01 11.31 -1.91
C MET A 83 2.33 10.52 -1.86
N GLY A 84 2.73 10.06 -0.67
CA GLY A 84 3.94 9.27 -0.49
C GLY A 84 3.73 7.80 -0.86
N PRO A 85 4.80 6.98 -0.77
CA PRO A 85 4.72 5.58 -1.11
C PRO A 85 3.87 4.79 -0.09
N SER A 86 3.40 3.61 -0.50
CA SER A 86 2.77 2.63 0.38
C SER A 86 3.58 1.35 0.44
N GLU A 87 3.78 0.86 1.64
CA GLU A 87 4.57 -0.33 1.94
C GLU A 87 3.70 -1.43 2.52
N PHE A 88 4.09 -2.69 2.28
CA PHE A 88 3.49 -3.81 2.98
C PHE A 88 4.14 -3.96 4.36
N ILE A 89 3.31 -4.09 5.39
CA ILE A 89 3.73 -4.28 6.78
C ILE A 89 3.70 -5.76 7.14
N LEU A 90 2.63 -6.47 6.76
CA LEU A 90 2.48 -7.89 7.04
C LEU A 90 1.74 -8.61 5.91
N GLY A 91 2.36 -9.67 5.41
CA GLY A 91 1.79 -10.59 4.43
C GLY A 91 1.65 -12.02 4.94
N SER A 92 2.04 -12.98 4.11
CA SER A 92 2.06 -14.41 4.44
C SER A 92 3.16 -14.74 5.44
N LEU A 93 2.90 -15.64 6.38
CA LEU A 93 3.92 -16.09 7.34
C LEU A 93 4.67 -17.33 6.87
N THR A 94 4.13 -18.06 5.89
CA THR A 94 4.70 -19.34 5.44
C THR A 94 4.98 -19.41 3.94
N VAL A 95 4.35 -18.56 3.12
CA VAL A 95 4.59 -18.54 1.67
C VAL A 95 5.53 -17.41 1.30
N LEU A 96 6.66 -17.77 0.69
CA LEU A 96 7.66 -16.83 0.21
C LEU A 96 7.64 -16.75 -1.32
N LYS A 97 7.82 -15.54 -1.86
CA LYS A 97 7.98 -15.25 -3.29
C LYS A 97 9.30 -14.51 -3.47
N GLN A 98 10.25 -15.13 -4.17
CA GLN A 98 11.66 -14.70 -4.19
C GLN A 98 12.25 -14.50 -2.78
N GLY A 99 12.01 -15.46 -1.88
CA GLY A 99 12.59 -15.43 -0.53
C GLY A 99 11.93 -14.45 0.46
N MET A 100 10.95 -13.65 0.02
CA MET A 100 10.25 -12.69 0.87
C MET A 100 8.78 -13.05 1.04
N PRO A 101 8.15 -12.73 2.20
CA PRO A 101 6.73 -12.99 2.45
C PRO A 101 5.81 -12.56 1.31
N ALA A 102 5.00 -13.48 0.80
CA ALA A 102 4.04 -13.20 -0.26
C ALA A 102 2.96 -12.23 0.23
N GLN A 103 2.58 -11.26 -0.60
CA GLN A 103 1.47 -10.36 -0.28
C GLN A 103 0.18 -10.88 -0.90
N ARG A 104 -0.92 -10.71 -0.17
CA ARG A 104 -2.22 -11.26 -0.51
C ARG A 104 -3.32 -10.28 -0.12
N LEU A 105 -4.52 -10.49 -0.65
CA LEU A 105 -5.72 -9.80 -0.14
C LEU A 105 -5.72 -9.91 1.40
N THR A 106 -6.06 -8.82 2.07
CA THR A 106 -5.96 -8.60 3.53
C THR A 106 -4.55 -8.44 4.11
N SER A 107 -3.49 -8.33 3.30
CA SER A 107 -2.19 -7.86 3.77
C SER A 107 -2.31 -6.46 4.38
N MET A 108 -1.60 -6.22 5.49
CA MET A 108 -1.54 -4.90 6.12
C MET A 108 -0.53 -4.01 5.40
N THR A 109 -0.87 -2.74 5.23
CA THR A 109 -0.03 -1.74 4.57
C THR A 109 0.14 -0.49 5.43
N GLY A 110 1.20 0.26 5.16
CA GLY A 110 1.41 1.60 5.69
C GLY A 110 1.54 2.58 4.55
N HIS A 111 0.81 3.69 4.63
CA HIS A 111 0.77 4.69 3.57
C HIS A 111 1.53 5.95 4.00
N ASN A 112 1.99 6.70 2.99
CA ASN A 112 2.80 7.91 3.12
C ASN A 112 4.19 7.67 3.73
N GLY A 113 4.89 6.62 3.28
CA GLY A 113 6.29 6.35 3.60
C GLY A 113 6.55 5.51 4.85
N LEU A 114 7.84 5.26 5.12
CA LEU A 114 8.34 4.41 6.20
C LEU A 114 7.84 4.84 7.59
N SER A 115 7.79 6.15 7.86
CA SER A 115 7.12 6.70 9.03
C SER A 115 5.62 6.80 8.74
N MET A 116 4.95 5.65 8.76
CA MET A 116 3.57 5.49 8.32
C MET A 116 2.64 6.56 8.91
N ASN A 117 1.98 7.34 8.04
CA ASN A 117 0.94 8.29 8.46
C ASN A 117 -0.44 7.64 8.60
N CYS A 118 -0.66 6.57 7.83
CA CYS A 118 -1.97 5.98 7.67
C CYS A 118 -1.86 4.45 7.62
N PRO A 119 -2.46 3.72 8.58
CA PRO A 119 -2.57 2.28 8.51
C PRO A 119 -3.57 1.87 7.44
N GLY A 120 -3.24 0.83 6.69
CA GLY A 120 -4.06 0.32 5.60
C GLY A 120 -4.09 -1.18 5.48
N VAL A 121 -4.93 -1.63 4.55
CA VAL A 121 -5.10 -3.04 4.23
C VAL A 121 -5.49 -3.20 2.76
N CYS A 122 -5.05 -4.29 2.15
CA CYS A 122 -5.46 -4.66 0.80
C CYS A 122 -6.90 -5.20 0.80
N LEU A 123 -7.86 -4.43 0.27
CA LEU A 123 -9.28 -4.80 0.26
C LEU A 123 -9.80 -5.24 -1.10
N ALA A 124 -9.11 -4.88 -2.19
CA ALA A 124 -9.43 -5.41 -3.51
C ALA A 124 -8.33 -6.38 -3.99
N PRO A 125 -8.68 -7.55 -4.52
CA PRO A 125 -7.71 -8.47 -5.08
C PRO A 125 -7.13 -7.92 -6.39
N SER A 126 -5.90 -8.29 -6.74
CA SER A 126 -5.35 -8.01 -8.07
C SER A 126 -5.74 -9.08 -9.11
N GLN A 127 -6.09 -10.27 -8.64
CA GLN A 127 -6.49 -11.43 -9.44
C GLN A 127 -7.30 -12.42 -8.56
N VAL A 128 -7.98 -13.38 -9.19
CA VAL A 128 -8.85 -14.36 -8.50
C VAL A 128 -8.54 -15.84 -8.81
N THR A 129 -7.40 -16.12 -9.44
CA THR A 129 -6.93 -17.45 -9.86
C THR A 129 -6.06 -18.15 -8.81
N VAL A 130 -5.18 -17.42 -8.09
CA VAL A 130 -4.20 -17.97 -7.16
C VAL A 130 -4.42 -17.47 -5.73
N MET A 131 -4.52 -18.40 -4.79
CA MET A 131 -4.60 -18.11 -3.35
C MET A 131 -3.29 -18.45 -2.62
N VAL A 132 -2.94 -17.59 -1.67
CA VAL A 132 -1.91 -17.79 -0.66
C VAL A 132 -2.58 -18.18 0.66
N MET A 133 -2.35 -19.42 1.09
CA MET A 133 -3.05 -20.04 2.22
C MET A 133 -2.34 -19.91 3.57
N GLY A 134 -1.16 -19.29 3.59
CA GLY A 134 -0.35 -19.08 4.79
C GLY A 134 -0.04 -17.63 5.09
#